data_AF-A0A830B3T4-F1
#
_entry.id   AF-A0A830B3T4-F1
#
_cell.length_a   1.000
_cell.length_b   1.000
_cell.length_c   1.000
_cell.angle_alpha   90.00
_cell.angle_beta   90.00
_cell.angle_gamma   90.00
#
_symmetry.space_group_name_H-M   'P 1'
#
loop_
_entity.id
_entity.type
_entity.pdbx_description
1 polymer ?
#
loop_
_entity_poly.entity_id
_entity_poly.type
_entity_poly.pdbx_seq_one_letter_code
_entity_poly.pdbx_strand_id
1 'polypeptide(L)' 'MAIIKSGFSFIVGTAFGVYVAQNYNVPNVRKLFNTGLLIAKHIEENYRKPKKRDNDE' A
#
# COMPACT_ATOMS: atom_id res chain seq x y z
N MET A 1 4.09 10.32 -35.19
CA MET A 1 3.20 9.59 -34.26
C MET A 1 3.57 9.94 -32.81
N ALA A 2 3.05 11.06 -32.28
CA ALA A 2 3.43 11.54 -30.95
C ALA A 2 2.79 10.73 -29.81
N ILE A 3 1.50 10.37 -29.94
CA ILE A 3 0.73 9.68 -28.89
C ILE A 3 1.28 8.27 -28.59
N ILE A 4 1.66 7.51 -29.62
CA ILE A 4 2.21 6.17 -29.43
C ILE A 4 3.59 6.24 -28.78
N LYS A 5 4.44 7.21 -29.17
CA LYS A 5 5.80 7.37 -28.62
C LYS A 5 5.79 7.93 -27.19
N SER A 6 4.87 8.86 -26.86
CA SER A 6 4.78 9.46 -25.52
C SER A 6 3.92 8.65 -24.54
N GLY A 7 2.95 7.88 -25.05
CA GLY A 7 2.00 7.10 -24.26
C GLY A 7 2.30 5.60 -24.19
N PHE A 8 3.40 5.12 -24.80
CA PHE A 8 3.72 3.69 -24.86
C PHE A 8 3.72 3.03 -23.48
N SER A 9 4.40 3.62 -22.49
CA SER A 9 4.45 3.07 -21.12
C SER A 9 3.08 3.01 -20.45
N PHE A 10 2.20 3.96 -20.74
CA PHE A 10 0.83 3.96 -20.23
C PHE A 10 0.02 2.82 -20.86
N ILE A 11 0.12 2.64 -22.17
CA ILE A 11 -0.59 1.58 -22.90
C ILE A 11 -0.10 0.20 -22.44
N VAL A 12 1.22 0.00 -22.39
CA VAL A 12 1.83 -1.27 -21.95
C VAL A 12 1.49 -1.56 -20.49
N GLY A 13 1.61 -0.56 -19.61
CA GLY A 13 1.26 -0.69 -18.20
C GLY A 13 -0.22 -1.04 -18.00
N THR A 14 -1.11 -0.44 -18.79
CA THR A 14 -2.55 -0.74 -18.75
C THR A 14 -2.84 -2.16 -19.22
N ALA A 15 -2.28 -2.57 -20.36
CA ALA A 15 -2.47 -3.92 -20.88
C ALA A 15 -1.93 -4.98 -19.91
N PHE A 16 -0.75 -4.74 -19.32
CA PHE A 16 -0.19 -5.60 -18.29
C PHE A 16 -1.07 -5.65 -17.03
N GLY A 17 -1.58 -4.51 -16.57
CA GLY A 17 -2.49 -4.44 -15.42
C GLY A 17 -3.78 -5.25 -15.65
N VAL A 18 -4.37 -5.14 -16.84
CA VAL A 18 -5.55 -5.93 -17.22
C VAL A 18 -5.22 -7.43 -17.22
N TYR A 19 -4.09 -7.82 -17.80
CA TYR A 19 -3.65 -9.22 -17.80
C TYR A 19 -3.52 -9.75 -16.36
N VAL A 20 -2.86 -9.02 -15.47
CA VAL A 20 -2.73 -9.42 -14.07
C VAL A 20 -4.09 -9.54 -13.38
N ALA A 21 -4.99 -8.56 -13.59
CA ALA A 21 -6.32 -8.56 -12.99
C ALA A 21 -7.21 -9.73 -13.45
N GLN A 22 -6.99 -10.24 -14.66
CA GLN A 22 -7.75 -11.36 -15.20
C GLN A 22 -7.13 -12.72 -14.89
N ASN A 23 -5.79 -12.82 -14.86
CA ASN A 23 -5.08 -14.10 -14.75
C ASN A 23 -4.65 -14.44 -13.32
N TYR A 24 -4.76 -13.49 -12.39
CA TYR A 24 -4.41 -13.68 -10.99
C TYR A 24 -5.51 -13.16 -10.07
N ASN A 25 -5.63 -13.78 -8.90
CA ASN A 25 -6.48 -13.28 -7.82
C ASN A 25 -5.83 -12.04 -7.20
N VAL A 26 -6.16 -10.86 -7.73
CA VAL A 26 -5.63 -9.59 -7.21
C VAL A 26 -6.21 -9.33 -5.83
N PRO A 27 -5.37 -9.20 -4.79
CA PRO A 27 -5.86 -8.97 -3.44
C PRO A 27 -6.53 -7.59 -3.34
N ASN A 28 -7.54 -7.50 -2.47
CA ASN A 28 -8.19 -6.22 -2.21
C ASN A 28 -7.19 -5.25 -1.54
N VAL A 29 -6.73 -4.27 -2.31
CA VAL A 29 -5.71 -3.28 -1.89
C VAL A 29 -6.14 -2.52 -0.64
N ARG A 30 -7.43 -2.20 -0.52
CA ARG A 30 -7.98 -1.52 0.67
C ARG A 30 -7.84 -2.40 1.92
N LYS A 31 -8.12 -3.70 1.79
CA LYS A 31 -7.93 -4.65 2.90
C LYS A 31 -6.45 -4.77 3.25
N LEU A 32 -5.58 -4.89 2.24
CA LEU A 32 -4.13 -4.98 2.42
C LEU A 32 -3.59 -3.75 3.18
N PHE A 33 -4.02 -2.55 2.78
CA PHE A 33 -3.63 -1.30 3.41
C PHE A 33 -4.10 -1.22 4.86
N ASN A 34 -5.36 -1.53 5.13
CA ASN A 34 -5.91 -1.52 6.49
C ASN A 34 -5.18 -2.52 7.41
N THR A 35 -4.88 -3.71 6.91
CA THR A 35 -4.08 -4.70 7.65
C THR A 35 -2.66 -4.19 7.89
N GLY A 36 -2.02 -3.57 6.90
CA GLY A 36 -0.72 -2.94 7.06
C GLY A 36 -0.72 -1.84 8.13
N LEU A 37 -1.74 -0.98 8.14
CA LEU A 37 -1.92 0.05 9.18
C LEU A 37 -2.08 -0.55 10.58
N LEU A 38 -2.87 -1.62 10.71
CA LEU A 38 -3.04 -2.30 12.00
C LEU A 38 -1.72 -2.92 12.48
N ILE A 39 -0.96 -3.57 11.60
CA ILE A 39 0.35 -4.13 11.93
C ILE A 39 1.31 -3.01 12.34
N ALA A 40 1.36 -1.91 11.57
CA ALA A 40 2.19 -0.77 11.86
C ALA A 40 1.86 -0.16 13.24
N LYS A 41 0.56 -0.02 13.55
CA LYS A 41 0.10 0.46 14.86
C LYS A 41 0.47 -0.51 15.99
N HIS A 42 0.35 -1.82 15.77
CA HIS A 42 0.73 -2.81 16.78
C HIS A 42 2.25 -2.77 17.06
N ILE A 43 3.06 -2.61 16.01
CA ILE A 43 4.50 -2.39 16.15
C ILE A 43 4.75 -1.08 16.90
N GLU A 44 4.11 0.02 16.50
CA GLU A 44 4.23 1.29 17.20
C GLU A 44 3.91 1.14 18.69
N GLU A 45 2.76 0.55 19.05
CA GLU A 45 2.33 0.36 20.43
C GLU A 45 3.30 -0.52 21.23
N ASN A 46 3.83 -1.59 20.64
CA ASN A 46 4.78 -2.48 21.31
C ASN A 46 6.14 -1.82 21.57
N TYR A 47 6.61 -0.96 20.67
CA TYR A 47 7.92 -0.31 20.77
C TYR A 47 7.86 1.12 21.31
N ARG A 48 6.66 1.68 21.47
CA ARG A 48 6.47 3.01 22.02
C ARG A 48 6.92 3.03 23.47
N LYS A 49 7.82 3.96 23.79
CA LYS A 49 8.24 4.21 25.17
C LYS A 49 7.00 4.49 26.04
N PRO A 50 6.87 3.87 27.22
CA PRO A 50 5.77 4.16 28.13
C PRO A 50 5.77 5.66 28.44
N LYS A 51 4.59 6.29 28.38
CA LYS A 51 4.46 7.70 28.81
C LYS A 51 4.86 7.76 30.28
N LYS A 52 5.79 8.67 30.64
CA LYS A 52 6.03 9.01 32.05
C LYS A 52 4.67 9.41 32.64
N ARG A 53 4.33 8.82 33.78
CA ARG A 53 3.21 9.32 34.60
C ARG A 53 3.65 10.70 35.08
N ASP A 54 2.82 11.71 34.83
CA ASP A 54 3.01 13.08 35.29
C ASP A 54 2.73 13.19 36.81
N ASN A 55 3.37 12.33 37.60
CA ASN A 55 3.18 12.21 39.04
C ASN A 55 4.52 11.91 39.74
N ASP A 56 5.57 12.57 39.28
CA ASP A 56 6.78 12.78 40.07
C ASP A 56 6.96 14.30 40.20
N GLU A 57 6.30 14.86 41.24
CA GLU A 57 6.43 16.21 41.84
C GLU A 57 6.04 17.46 41.01
#